data_AF-Q6UIP3-F1
#
_entry.id   AF-Q6UIP3-F1
#
_cell.length_a   1.000
_cell.length_b   1.000
_cell.length_c   1.000
_cell.angle_alpha   90.00
_cell.angle_beta   90.00
_cell.angle_gamma   90.00
#
_symmetry.space_group_name_H-M   'P 1'
#
loop_
_entity.id
_entity.type
_entity.pdbx_description
1 polymer ?
#
loop_
_entity_poly.entity_id
_entity_poly.type
_entity_poly.pdbx_seq_one_letter_code
_entity_poly.pdbx_strand_id
1 'polypeptide(L)'
;VDLLAKAEEQEKLLEESNMELEERRKRAEQLRRELEEKEQERLDIEEKYTSLQEEAQGKTKKLKKVWTMLMAAKSEMADLQQEHQREIEGLLENIRQLSRELRLQMLIIDNFIPRDYQEMIENYVHWNEDIGEWQLKCVAYTGNNMRKQTPVPDKKEKDPFEVDLSHVYLAYTEESLRQSLMKLERPRTSKGKARPKTGRRKRSAKPETVIDSLLQ
;
A
#
# COMPACT_ATOMS: atom_id res chain seq x y z
N VAL A 1 4.12 -113.21 44.32
CA VAL A 1 3.49 -112.00 43.76
C VAL A 1 4.61 -110.99 43.58
N ASP A 2 5.02 -110.79 42.34
CA ASP A 2 6.28 -110.12 42.01
C ASP A 2 6.11 -108.60 42.08
N LEU A 3 6.37 -108.05 43.27
CA LEU A 3 6.26 -106.61 43.57
C LEU A 3 7.41 -105.82 42.95
N LEU A 4 8.52 -106.48 42.62
CA LEU A 4 9.71 -105.86 42.06
C LEU A 4 9.52 -105.54 40.57
N ALA A 5 8.97 -106.48 39.80
CA ALA A 5 8.65 -106.28 38.39
C ALA A 5 7.63 -105.15 38.15
N LYS A 6 6.62 -105.01 39.03
CA LYS A 6 5.66 -103.89 38.97
C LYS A 6 6.29 -102.53 39.27
N ALA A 7 7.32 -102.50 40.12
CA ALA A 7 8.03 -101.27 40.46
C ALA A 7 8.93 -100.81 39.30
N GLU A 8 9.64 -101.73 38.65
CA GLU A 8 10.46 -101.44 37.46
C GLU A 8 9.62 -100.94 36.27
N GLU A 9 8.42 -101.50 36.06
CA GLU A 9 7.50 -101.01 35.02
C GLU A 9 7.00 -99.58 35.30
N GLN A 10 6.70 -99.27 36.57
CA GLN A 10 6.30 -97.92 36.98
C GLN A 10 7.43 -96.90 36.83
N GLU A 11 8.67 -97.32 37.12
CA GLU A 11 9.86 -96.48 36.96
C GLU A 11 10.10 -96.12 35.48
N LYS A 12 9.99 -97.08 34.55
CA LYS A 12 10.07 -96.82 33.11
C LYS A 12 8.99 -95.87 32.60
N LEU A 13 7.74 -96.06 33.04
CA LEU A 13 6.63 -95.17 32.68
C LEU A 13 6.84 -93.74 33.20
N LEU A 14 7.43 -93.58 34.38
CA LEU A 14 7.79 -92.27 34.93
C LEU A 14 8.94 -91.62 34.15
N GLU A 15 9.95 -92.39 33.73
CA GLU A 15 11.04 -91.89 32.88
C GLU A 15 10.54 -91.43 31.50
N GLU A 16 9.71 -92.23 30.83
CA GLU A 16 9.12 -91.87 29.54
C GLU A 16 8.26 -90.61 29.63
N SER A 17 7.43 -90.51 30.68
CA SER A 17 6.63 -89.33 30.99
C SER A 17 7.49 -88.10 31.26
N ASN A 18 8.55 -88.23 32.06
CA ASN A 18 9.49 -87.15 32.34
C ASN A 18 10.20 -86.66 31.07
N MET A 19 10.63 -87.57 30.19
CA MET A 19 11.23 -87.21 28.91
C MET A 19 10.25 -86.43 28.02
N GLU A 20 9.00 -86.87 27.91
CA GLU A 20 7.98 -86.15 27.14
C GLU A 20 7.70 -84.75 27.72
N LEU A 21 7.68 -84.64 29.06
CA LEU A 21 7.49 -83.37 29.76
C LEU A 21 8.65 -82.40 29.51
N GLU A 22 9.90 -82.90 29.49
CA GLU A 22 11.08 -82.13 29.12
C GLU A 22 11.06 -81.67 27.67
N GLU A 23 10.67 -82.53 26.72
CA GLU A 23 10.54 -82.14 25.31
C GLU A 23 9.48 -81.06 25.12
N ARG A 24 8.33 -81.20 25.78
CA ARG A 24 7.26 -80.18 25.76
C ARG A 24 7.76 -78.86 26.36
N ARG A 25 8.52 -78.90 27.45
CA ARG A 25 9.17 -77.71 28.04
C ARG A 25 10.15 -77.05 27.06
N LYS A 26 11.04 -77.83 26.43
CA LYS A 26 12.00 -77.32 25.43
C LYS A 26 11.30 -76.67 24.23
N ARG A 27 10.25 -77.29 23.69
CA ARG A 27 9.45 -76.71 22.60
C ARG A 27 8.74 -75.42 23.03
N ALA A 28 8.16 -75.40 24.24
CA ALA A 28 7.51 -74.22 24.77
C ALA A 28 8.49 -73.05 24.99
N GLU A 29 9.71 -73.34 25.47
CA GLU A 29 10.77 -72.33 25.62
C GLU A 29 11.25 -71.81 24.26
N GLN A 30 11.40 -72.67 23.24
CA GLN A 30 11.75 -72.25 21.88
C GLN A 30 10.69 -71.32 21.28
N LEU A 31 9.41 -71.73 21.33
CA LEU A 31 8.30 -70.89 20.86
C LEU A 31 8.22 -69.56 21.60
N ARG A 32 8.50 -69.55 22.91
CA ARG A 32 8.53 -68.32 23.69
C ARG A 32 9.67 -67.40 23.26
N ARG A 33 10.87 -67.92 23.00
CA ARG A 33 11.99 -67.12 22.49
C ARG A 33 11.71 -66.55 21.10
N GLU A 34 11.15 -67.36 20.20
CA GLU A 34 10.76 -66.89 18.87
C GLU A 34 9.70 -65.79 18.95
N LEU A 35 8.73 -65.91 19.87
CA LEU A 35 7.74 -64.86 20.11
C LEU A 35 8.38 -63.57 20.62
N GLU A 36 9.28 -63.66 21.60
CA GLU A 36 10.02 -62.52 22.15
C GLU A 36 10.89 -61.83 21.07
N GLU A 37 11.56 -62.59 20.20
CA GLU A 37 12.32 -62.05 19.06
C GLU A 37 11.41 -61.33 18.06
N LYS A 38 10.26 -61.92 17.71
CA LYS A 38 9.29 -61.30 16.80
C LYS A 38 8.67 -60.05 17.38
N GLU A 39 8.38 -60.04 18.68
CA GLU A 39 7.89 -58.86 19.38
C GLU A 39 8.95 -57.74 19.37
N GLN A 40 10.22 -58.08 19.62
CA GLN A 40 11.32 -57.12 19.56
C GLN A 40 11.51 -56.54 18.14
N GLU A 41 11.50 -57.38 17.10
CA GLU A 41 11.55 -56.92 15.71
C GLU A 41 10.40 -55.97 15.38
N ARG A 42 9.19 -56.27 15.89
CA ARG A 42 8.01 -55.42 15.69
C ARG A 42 8.18 -54.06 16.34
N LEU A 43 8.68 -54.03 17.58
CA LEU A 43 8.96 -52.79 18.31
C LEU A 43 10.01 -51.94 17.60
N ASP A 44 11.11 -52.55 17.13
CA ASP A 44 12.16 -51.86 16.39
C ASP A 44 11.63 -51.22 15.09
N ILE A 45 10.71 -51.90 14.40
CA ILE A 45 10.07 -51.37 13.18
C ILE A 45 9.12 -50.22 13.53
N GLU A 46 8.31 -50.36 14.58
CA GLU A 46 7.39 -49.30 15.04
C GLU A 46 8.15 -48.02 15.44
N GLU A 47 9.29 -48.16 16.13
CA GLU A 47 10.14 -47.02 16.52
C GLU A 47 10.74 -46.33 15.29
N LYS A 48 11.31 -47.11 14.34
CA LYS A 48 11.86 -46.57 13.08
C LYS A 48 10.79 -45.87 12.26
N TYR A 49 9.59 -46.43 12.18
CA TYR A 49 8.47 -45.84 11.45
C TYR A 49 8.02 -44.52 12.10
N THR A 50 7.90 -44.50 13.43
CA THR A 50 7.55 -43.29 14.19
C THR A 50 8.60 -42.18 13.97
N SER A 51 9.89 -42.51 14.06
CA SER A 51 10.99 -41.58 13.80
C SER A 51 10.93 -40.98 12.38
N LEU A 52 10.71 -41.83 11.37
CA LEU A 52 10.60 -41.39 9.98
C LEU A 52 9.37 -40.49 9.76
N GLN A 53 8.24 -40.81 10.40
CA GLN A 53 7.02 -40.01 10.33
C GLN A 53 7.23 -38.63 10.98
N GLU A 54 7.88 -38.56 12.14
CA GLU A 54 8.22 -37.29 12.79
C GLU A 54 9.14 -36.43 11.92
N GLU A 55 10.14 -37.03 11.27
CA GLU A 55 11.02 -36.32 10.35
C GLU A 55 10.26 -35.76 9.14
N ALA A 56 9.38 -36.56 8.53
CA ALA A 56 8.55 -36.15 7.40
C ALA A 56 7.60 -35.00 7.78
N GLN A 57 6.98 -35.07 8.96
CA GLN A 57 6.16 -33.99 9.49
C GLN A 57 6.99 -32.74 9.77
N GLY A 58 8.18 -32.88 10.35
CA GLY A 58 9.12 -31.79 10.60
C GLY A 58 9.53 -31.08 9.32
N LYS A 59 9.91 -31.83 8.28
CA LYS A 59 10.23 -31.30 6.94
C LYS A 59 9.02 -30.59 6.32
N THR A 60 7.82 -31.18 6.41
CA THR A 60 6.59 -30.58 5.88
C THR A 60 6.26 -29.25 6.56
N LYS A 61 6.41 -29.15 7.88
CA LYS A 61 6.20 -27.90 8.64
C LYS A 61 7.19 -26.82 8.20
N LYS A 62 8.47 -27.17 8.06
CA LYS A 62 9.51 -26.24 7.56
C LYS A 62 9.20 -25.76 6.15
N LEU A 63 8.80 -26.67 5.26
CA LEU A 63 8.43 -26.33 3.88
C LEU A 63 7.25 -25.35 3.84
N LYS A 64 6.18 -25.63 4.59
CA LYS A 64 5.02 -24.73 4.70
C LYS A 64 5.44 -23.33 5.17
N LYS A 65 6.29 -23.25 6.20
CA LYS A 65 6.79 -21.96 6.72
C LYS A 65 7.56 -21.19 5.64
N VAL A 66 8.52 -21.83 4.98
CA VAL A 66 9.31 -21.19 3.91
C VAL A 66 8.44 -20.80 2.73
N TRP A 67 7.45 -21.61 2.37
CA TRP A 67 6.51 -21.30 1.31
C TRP A 67 5.67 -20.06 1.64
N THR A 68 5.15 -19.95 2.87
CA THR A 68 4.42 -18.75 3.31
C THR A 68 5.31 -17.52 3.26
N MET A 69 6.56 -17.62 3.74
CA MET A 69 7.52 -16.50 3.67
C MET A 69 7.82 -16.10 2.22
N LEU A 70 7.98 -17.07 1.33
CA LEU A 70 8.21 -16.83 -0.11
C LEU A 70 7.01 -16.10 -0.72
N MET A 71 5.77 -16.55 -0.43
CA MET A 71 4.59 -15.90 -0.98
C MET A 71 4.39 -14.49 -0.45
N ALA A 72 4.67 -14.25 0.84
CA ALA A 72 4.68 -12.92 1.42
C ALA A 72 5.74 -12.00 0.75
N ALA A 73 6.98 -12.48 0.58
CA ALA A 73 8.02 -11.72 -0.10
C ALA A 73 7.66 -11.43 -1.57
N LYS A 74 7.00 -12.37 -2.26
CA LYS A 74 6.50 -12.14 -3.63
C LYS A 74 5.42 -11.07 -3.69
N SER A 75 4.46 -11.07 -2.75
CA SER A 75 3.44 -10.02 -2.71
C SER A 75 4.05 -8.66 -2.39
N GLU A 76 4.96 -8.59 -1.41
CA GLU A 76 5.67 -7.35 -1.06
C GLU A 76 6.46 -6.80 -2.27
N MET A 77 7.14 -7.67 -3.03
CA MET A 77 7.85 -7.25 -4.23
C MET A 77 6.90 -6.67 -5.29
N ALA A 78 5.73 -7.28 -5.49
CA ALA A 78 4.74 -6.79 -6.44
C ALA A 78 4.17 -5.42 -6.01
N ASP A 79 3.90 -5.25 -4.72
CA ASP A 79 3.41 -4.00 -4.15
C ASP A 79 4.44 -2.87 -4.33
N LEU A 80 5.72 -3.14 -4.02
CA LEU A 80 6.83 -2.19 -4.20
C LEU A 80 7.01 -1.81 -5.67
N GLN A 81 6.93 -2.77 -6.60
CA GLN A 81 7.01 -2.48 -8.04
C GLN A 81 5.86 -1.56 -8.49
N GLN A 82 4.64 -1.79 -7.99
CA GLN A 82 3.49 -0.96 -8.33
C GLN A 82 3.60 0.46 -7.73
N GLU A 83 4.08 0.59 -6.49
CA GLU A 83 4.36 1.88 -5.87
C GLU A 83 5.42 2.65 -6.66
N HIS A 84 6.55 2.02 -6.95
CA HIS A 84 7.62 2.62 -7.73
C HIS A 84 7.15 3.10 -9.12
N GLN A 85 6.34 2.29 -9.81
CA GLN A 85 5.76 2.67 -11.10
C GLN A 85 4.87 3.92 -10.97
N ARG A 86 4.03 3.99 -9.92
CA ARG A 86 3.18 5.17 -9.65
C ARG A 86 4.01 6.41 -9.33
N GLU A 87 5.10 6.27 -8.57
CA GLU A 87 6.03 7.36 -8.29
C GLU A 87 6.69 7.89 -9.55
N ILE A 88 7.20 6.98 -10.40
CA ILE A 88 7.78 7.35 -11.70
C ILE A 88 6.77 8.11 -12.55
N GLU A 89 5.55 7.60 -12.67
CA GLU A 89 4.49 8.25 -13.43
C GLU A 89 4.17 9.66 -12.89
N GLY A 90 4.13 9.81 -11.56
CA GLY A 90 3.96 11.10 -10.89
C GLY A 90 5.09 12.08 -11.20
N LEU A 91 6.35 11.62 -11.11
CA LEU A 91 7.52 12.44 -11.45
C LEU A 91 7.53 12.84 -12.92
N LEU A 92 7.21 11.92 -13.83
CA LEU A 92 7.13 12.21 -15.26
C LEU A 92 6.03 13.22 -15.58
N GLU A 93 4.87 13.14 -14.92
CA GLU A 93 3.81 14.13 -15.12
C GLU A 93 4.20 15.50 -14.57
N ASN A 94 4.87 15.56 -13.42
CA ASN A 94 5.44 16.81 -12.90
C ASN A 94 6.43 17.43 -13.89
N ILE A 95 7.34 16.63 -14.46
CA ILE A 95 8.29 17.09 -15.48
C ILE A 95 7.55 17.65 -16.70
N ARG A 96 6.51 16.98 -17.18
CA ARG A 96 5.69 17.45 -18.31
C ARG A 96 4.99 18.76 -17.97
N GLN A 97 4.43 18.88 -16.77
CA GLN A 97 3.78 20.11 -16.31
C GLN A 97 4.77 21.28 -16.25
N LEU A 98 5.90 21.10 -15.57
CA LEU A 98 6.95 22.12 -15.46
C LEU A 98 7.50 22.52 -16.84
N SER A 99 7.67 21.56 -17.74
CA SER A 99 8.11 21.84 -19.10
C SER A 99 7.09 22.67 -19.89
N ARG A 100 5.79 22.40 -19.72
CA ARG A 100 4.72 23.20 -20.34
C ARG A 100 4.70 24.62 -19.79
N GLU A 101 4.80 24.75 -18.46
CA GLU A 101 4.81 26.04 -17.79
C GLU A 101 6.03 26.87 -18.20
N LEU A 102 7.23 26.29 -18.18
CA LEU A 102 8.45 26.96 -18.62
C LEU A 102 8.33 27.46 -20.06
N ARG A 103 7.87 26.62 -20.99
CA ARG A 103 7.65 27.02 -22.39
C ARG A 103 6.65 28.17 -22.50
N LEU A 104 5.58 28.16 -21.71
CA LEU A 104 4.61 29.25 -21.67
C LEU A 104 5.25 30.55 -21.17
N GLN A 105 6.02 30.50 -20.09
CA GLN A 105 6.71 31.68 -19.56
C GLN A 105 7.73 32.23 -20.56
N MET A 106 8.53 31.36 -21.20
CA MET A 106 9.46 31.76 -22.26
C MET A 106 8.73 32.41 -23.43
N LEU A 107 7.60 31.85 -23.87
CA LEU A 107 6.80 32.42 -24.95
C LEU A 107 6.29 33.82 -24.57
N ILE A 108 5.82 34.02 -23.34
CA ILE A 108 5.39 35.33 -22.86
C ILE A 108 6.56 36.32 -22.85
N ILE A 109 7.71 35.91 -22.33
CA ILE A 109 8.92 36.75 -22.30
C ILE A 109 9.34 37.15 -23.73
N ASP A 110 9.43 36.19 -24.64
CA ASP A 110 9.86 36.43 -26.02
C ASP A 110 8.90 37.34 -26.81
N ASN A 111 7.59 37.29 -26.51
CA ASN A 111 6.59 38.10 -27.22
C ASN A 111 6.41 39.51 -26.61
N PHE A 112 6.59 39.68 -25.31
CA PHE A 112 6.21 40.92 -24.61
C PHE A 112 7.39 41.71 -24.04
N ILE A 113 8.60 41.15 -23.96
CA ILE A 113 9.77 41.82 -23.40
C ILE A 113 10.87 41.90 -24.48
N PRO A 114 11.24 43.10 -24.96
CA PRO A 114 12.39 43.27 -25.86
C PRO A 114 13.69 42.73 -25.28
N ARG A 115 14.57 42.17 -26.13
CA ARG A 115 15.84 41.51 -25.72
C ARG A 115 16.74 42.41 -24.86
N ASP A 116 16.90 43.68 -25.23
CA ASP A 116 17.73 44.63 -24.46
C ASP A 116 17.27 44.77 -22.99
N TYR A 117 15.96 44.71 -22.74
CA TYR A 117 15.41 44.75 -21.38
C TYR A 117 15.54 43.41 -20.66
N GLN A 118 15.52 42.28 -21.38
CA GLN A 118 15.78 40.96 -20.80
C GLN A 118 17.22 40.89 -20.26
N GLU A 119 18.21 41.27 -21.09
CA GLU A 119 19.61 41.32 -20.70
C GLU A 119 19.84 42.27 -19.51
N MET A 120 19.17 43.43 -19.52
CA MET A 120 19.20 44.34 -18.37
C MET A 120 18.67 43.65 -17.11
N ILE A 121 17.51 43.01 -17.16
CA ILE A 121 16.92 42.32 -16.00
C ILE A 121 17.85 41.22 -15.48
N GLU A 122 18.41 40.39 -16.36
CA GLU A 122 19.32 39.30 -15.99
C GLU A 122 20.57 39.81 -15.24
N ASN A 123 21.14 40.95 -15.66
CA ASN A 123 22.31 41.55 -15.01
C ASN A 123 22.03 42.11 -13.60
N TYR A 124 20.78 42.48 -13.32
CA TYR A 124 20.39 43.12 -12.05
C TYR A 124 19.61 42.19 -11.11
N VAL A 125 19.37 40.94 -11.50
CA VAL A 125 18.73 39.92 -10.67
C VAL A 125 19.78 39.11 -9.90
N HIS A 126 19.44 38.66 -8.69
CA HIS A 126 20.25 37.72 -7.92
C HIS A 126 19.35 36.77 -7.14
N TRP A 127 19.83 35.56 -6.90
CA TRP A 127 19.15 34.59 -6.06
C TRP A 127 19.44 34.87 -4.60
N ASN A 128 18.39 34.95 -3.77
CA ASN A 128 18.53 35.10 -2.32
C ASN A 128 18.24 33.75 -1.65
N GLU A 129 19.29 33.06 -1.18
CA GLU A 129 19.19 31.74 -0.54
C GLU A 129 18.39 31.74 0.77
N ASP A 130 18.40 32.84 1.53
CA ASP A 130 17.71 32.91 2.83
C ASP A 130 16.19 32.96 2.67
N ILE A 131 15.71 33.52 1.57
CA ILE A 131 14.28 33.67 1.27
C ILE A 131 13.83 32.63 0.23
N GLY A 132 14.75 32.11 -0.59
CA GLY A 132 14.45 31.17 -1.67
C GLY A 132 13.74 31.82 -2.85
N GLU A 133 14.05 33.09 -3.14
CA GLU A 133 13.41 33.86 -4.21
C GLU A 133 14.43 34.70 -5.02
N TRP A 134 14.11 34.93 -6.30
CA TRP A 134 14.86 35.86 -7.15
C TRP A 134 14.55 37.32 -6.75
N GLN A 135 15.60 38.09 -6.48
CA GLN A 135 15.51 39.51 -6.12
C GLN A 135 16.14 40.40 -7.19
N LEU A 136 15.34 41.32 -7.70
CA LEU A 136 15.81 42.36 -8.62
C LEU A 136 16.32 43.56 -7.80
N LYS A 137 17.47 44.11 -8.19
CA LYS A 137 18.02 45.32 -7.55
C LYS A 137 17.10 46.52 -7.80
N CYS A 138 16.95 47.38 -6.80
CA CYS A 138 16.18 48.63 -6.90
C CYS A 138 14.69 48.46 -7.28
N VAL A 139 14.08 47.30 -7.00
CA VAL A 139 12.66 46.98 -7.31
C VAL A 139 11.67 48.05 -6.84
N ALA A 140 11.94 48.72 -5.72
CA ALA A 140 11.10 49.78 -5.18
C ALA A 140 10.86 50.94 -6.17
N TYR A 141 11.79 51.19 -7.09
CA TYR A 141 11.74 52.28 -8.07
C TYR A 141 11.11 51.87 -9.40
N THR A 142 10.61 50.63 -9.52
CA THR A 142 9.86 50.20 -10.71
C THR A 142 8.46 50.80 -10.72
N GLY A 143 7.92 51.13 -11.91
CA GLY A 143 6.63 51.82 -12.04
C GLY A 143 5.45 51.11 -11.37
N ASN A 144 5.46 49.77 -11.31
CA ASN A 144 4.44 48.98 -10.61
C ASN A 144 4.49 49.16 -9.08
N ASN A 145 5.68 49.32 -8.50
CA ASN A 145 5.86 49.52 -7.06
C ASN A 145 5.67 51.00 -6.68
N MET A 146 6.06 51.94 -7.55
CA MET A 146 5.83 53.38 -7.33
C MET A 146 4.33 53.74 -7.41
N ARG A 147 3.54 53.13 -8.31
CA ARG A 147 2.09 53.37 -8.41
C ARG A 147 1.31 52.99 -7.15
N LYS A 148 1.79 51.97 -6.41
CA LYS A 148 1.20 51.58 -5.12
C LYS A 148 1.48 52.61 -4.00
N GLN A 149 2.47 53.48 -4.20
CA GLN A 149 2.86 54.52 -3.25
C GLN A 149 2.30 55.91 -3.60
N THR A 150 1.87 56.15 -4.84
CA THR A 150 1.07 57.35 -5.16
C THR A 150 -0.32 57.23 -4.54
N PRO A 151 -0.75 58.17 -3.67
CA PRO A 151 -2.11 58.22 -3.20
C PRO A 151 -3.05 58.32 -4.40
N VAL A 152 -3.97 57.37 -4.53
CA VAL A 152 -5.07 57.52 -5.50
C VAL A 152 -5.85 58.74 -5.04
N PRO A 153 -6.04 59.78 -5.88
CA PRO A 153 -6.90 60.90 -5.50
C PRO A 153 -8.27 60.32 -5.14
N ASP A 154 -8.79 60.72 -3.98
CA ASP A 154 -10.11 60.32 -3.50
C ASP A 154 -11.10 60.41 -4.65
N LYS A 155 -11.91 59.35 -4.80
CA LYS A 155 -12.95 59.20 -5.84
C LYS A 155 -13.68 60.53 -6.02
N LYS A 156 -13.24 61.31 -7.01
CA LYS A 156 -14.01 62.44 -7.50
C LYS A 156 -15.31 61.86 -8.03
N GLU A 157 -16.39 62.55 -7.70
CA GLU A 157 -17.76 62.25 -8.03
C GLU A 157 -17.86 61.65 -9.44
N LYS A 158 -18.63 60.56 -9.56
CA LYS A 158 -18.89 59.92 -10.86
C LYS A 158 -19.27 61.00 -11.86
N ASP A 159 -18.46 61.11 -12.91
CA ASP A 159 -18.72 62.03 -14.00
C ASP A 159 -20.14 61.74 -14.54
N PRO A 160 -21.07 62.71 -14.54
CA PRO A 160 -22.44 62.50 -15.03
C PRO A 160 -22.51 62.01 -16.47
N PHE A 161 -21.39 62.07 -17.22
CA PHE A 161 -21.26 61.62 -18.60
C PHE A 161 -20.60 60.24 -18.75
N GLU A 162 -20.32 59.51 -17.66
CA GLU A 162 -19.77 58.15 -17.74
C GLU A 162 -20.85 57.16 -18.24
N VAL A 163 -20.81 56.84 -19.54
CA VAL A 163 -21.76 55.91 -20.17
C VAL A 163 -21.47 54.47 -19.72
N ASP A 164 -22.45 53.82 -19.09
CA ASP A 164 -22.34 52.43 -18.61
C ASP A 164 -22.40 51.41 -19.77
N LEU A 165 -21.23 51.06 -20.33
CA LEU A 165 -21.07 50.09 -21.42
C LEU A 165 -20.98 48.63 -20.93
N SER A 166 -21.29 48.35 -19.67
CA SER A 166 -21.17 46.99 -19.10
C SER A 166 -21.99 45.93 -19.82
N HIS A 167 -23.07 46.32 -20.50
CA HIS A 167 -23.92 45.44 -21.30
C HIS A 167 -23.31 45.04 -22.65
N VAL A 168 -22.31 45.80 -23.12
CA VAL A 168 -21.62 45.58 -24.40
C VAL A 168 -20.44 44.63 -24.23
N TYR A 169 -19.78 44.65 -23.07
CA TYR A 169 -18.58 43.85 -22.82
C TYR A 169 -18.93 42.37 -22.61
N LEU A 170 -18.22 41.45 -23.29
CA LEU A 170 -18.37 39.99 -23.21
C LEU A 170 -19.69 39.40 -23.76
N ALA A 171 -20.51 40.21 -24.43
CA ALA A 171 -21.74 39.79 -25.10
C ALA A 171 -21.50 39.35 -26.56
N TYR A 172 -20.45 38.54 -26.80
CA TYR A 172 -20.05 38.13 -28.15
C TYR A 172 -20.94 37.01 -28.75
N THR A 173 -21.86 36.47 -27.96
CA THR A 173 -22.83 35.45 -28.38
C THR A 173 -24.25 35.89 -28.03
N GLU A 174 -25.25 35.49 -28.83
CA GLU A 174 -26.66 35.87 -28.61
C GLU A 174 -27.17 35.51 -27.21
N GLU A 175 -26.71 34.38 -26.67
CA GLU A 175 -27.07 33.92 -25.33
C GLU A 175 -26.44 34.79 -24.23
N SER A 176 -25.18 35.19 -24.40
CA SER A 176 -24.48 36.09 -23.48
C SER A 176 -25.07 37.51 -23.50
N LEU A 177 -25.50 37.99 -24.67
CA LEU A 177 -26.16 39.28 -24.83
C LEU A 177 -27.54 39.30 -24.14
N ARG A 178 -28.34 38.25 -24.29
CA ARG A 178 -29.63 38.13 -23.57
C ARG A 178 -29.42 38.12 -22.06
N GLN A 179 -28.39 37.44 -21.58
CA GLN A 179 -28.08 37.37 -20.15
C GLN A 179 -27.54 38.70 -19.60
N SER A 180 -26.82 39.50 -20.41
CA SER A 180 -26.37 40.84 -20.01
C SER A 180 -27.54 41.82 -19.91
N LEU A 181 -28.48 41.77 -20.85
CA LEU A 181 -29.69 42.60 -20.86
C LEU A 181 -30.63 42.29 -19.70
N MET A 182 -30.82 41.01 -19.35
CA MET A 182 -31.62 40.61 -18.17
C MET A 182 -31.04 41.10 -16.83
N LYS A 183 -29.73 41.38 -16.76
CA LYS A 183 -29.10 41.94 -15.56
C LYS A 183 -29.36 43.45 -15.39
N LEU A 184 -29.71 44.17 -16.47
CA LEU A 184 -30.10 45.58 -16.41
C LEU A 184 -31.49 45.79 -15.81
N GLU A 185 -32.43 44.86 -16.03
CA GLU A 185 -33.83 45.00 -15.59
C GLU A 185 -34.03 44.77 -14.08
N ARG A 186 -33.02 44.31 -13.35
CA ARG A 186 -33.13 44.13 -11.90
C ARG A 186 -32.99 45.48 -11.18
N PRO A 187 -33.95 45.87 -10.30
CA PRO A 187 -33.82 47.08 -9.49
C PRO A 187 -32.53 47.00 -8.65
N ARG A 188 -31.67 48.03 -8.73
CA ARG A 188 -30.46 48.15 -7.91
C ARG A 188 -30.86 48.39 -6.45
N THR A 189 -31.14 47.33 -5.70
CA THR A 189 -31.21 47.41 -4.24
C THR A 189 -29.78 47.51 -3.70
N SER A 190 -29.45 48.70 -3.21
CA SER A 190 -28.23 48.95 -2.46
C SER A 190 -28.34 48.32 -1.08
N LYS A 191 -27.49 47.32 -0.79
CA LYS A 191 -26.72 47.17 0.46
C LYS A 191 -25.97 45.84 0.47
N GLY A 192 -24.75 45.91 0.97
CA GLY A 192 -23.74 44.87 0.87
C GLY A 192 -24.21 43.49 1.37
N LYS A 193 -23.79 42.46 0.66
CA LYS A 193 -23.64 41.12 1.21
C LYS A 193 -22.21 40.69 1.00
N ALA A 194 -21.56 40.45 2.14
CA ALA A 194 -20.20 39.96 2.23
C ALA A 194 -20.02 38.69 1.38
N ARG A 195 -18.89 38.62 0.69
CA ARG A 195 -18.39 37.42 0.01
C ARG A 195 -18.37 36.26 1.01
N PRO A 196 -19.05 35.13 0.76
CA PRO A 196 -18.95 33.99 1.65
C PRO A 196 -17.51 33.46 1.60
N LYS A 197 -16.84 33.45 2.76
CA LYS A 197 -15.57 32.72 2.94
C LYS A 197 -15.89 31.23 2.83
N THR A 198 -15.39 30.58 1.78
CA THR A 198 -15.41 29.12 1.66
C THR A 198 -14.42 28.52 2.66
N GLY A 199 -14.88 28.34 3.90
CA GLY A 199 -14.21 27.54 4.90
C GLY A 199 -14.31 26.05 4.57
N ARG A 200 -13.15 25.38 4.56
CA ARG A 200 -12.89 24.00 5.02
C ARG A 200 -14.02 22.99 4.82
N ARG A 201 -13.91 22.16 3.77
CA ARG A 201 -14.71 20.92 3.62
C ARG A 201 -14.57 20.04 4.87
N LYS A 202 -15.66 19.84 5.61
CA LYS A 202 -15.83 18.72 6.54
C LYS A 202 -15.83 17.42 5.73
N ARG A 203 -14.99 16.46 6.12
CA ARG A 203 -15.02 15.09 5.62
C ARG A 203 -16.38 14.49 5.97
N SER A 204 -17.11 14.02 4.96
CA SER A 204 -18.31 13.20 5.11
C SER A 204 -17.91 11.83 5.68
N ALA A 205 -18.54 11.43 6.77
CA ALA A 205 -18.49 10.06 7.27
C ALA A 205 -19.09 9.13 6.19
N LYS A 206 -18.38 8.04 5.89
CA LYS A 206 -18.87 6.96 5.03
C LYS A 206 -19.86 6.07 5.79
N PRO A 207 -20.82 5.44 5.10
CA PRO A 207 -21.78 4.53 5.72
C PRO A 207 -21.10 3.22 6.12
N GLU A 208 -21.57 2.65 7.23
CA GLU A 208 -21.23 1.30 7.69
C GLU A 208 -21.64 0.26 6.64
N THR A 209 -20.69 -0.58 6.23
CA THR A 209 -20.97 -1.87 5.58
C THR A 209 -20.51 -2.96 6.53
N VAL A 210 -21.50 -3.61 7.14
CA VAL A 210 -21.37 -4.84 7.92
C VAL A 210 -20.96 -5.97 6.97
N ILE A 211 -19.74 -6.49 7.12
CA ILE A 211 -19.36 -7.83 6.65
C ILE A 211 -18.47 -8.43 7.73
N ASP A 212 -19.11 -9.03 8.74
CA ASP A 212 -18.54 -10.06 9.59
C ASP A 212 -19.46 -11.27 9.51
N SER A 213 -19.16 -12.16 8.56
CA SER A 213 -19.56 -13.58 8.59
C SER A 213 -18.92 -14.29 7.40
N LEU A 214 -17.65 -14.68 7.55
CA LEU A 214 -17.14 -15.88 6.88
C LEU A 214 -15.90 -16.39 7.60
N LEU A 215 -16.09 -16.90 8.82
CA LEU A 215 -15.20 -17.86 9.47
C LEU A 215 -16.00 -18.57 10.56
N GLN A 216 -16.82 -19.54 10.12
CA GLN A 216 -17.22 -20.69 10.93
C GLN A 216 -17.50 -21.87 10.02
#